data_AF-A0A0D2KZ50-F1
#
_entry.id   AF-A0A0D2KZ50-F1
#
_cell.length_a   1.000
_cell.length_b   1.000
_cell.length_c   1.000
_cell.angle_alpha   90.00
_cell.angle_beta   90.00
_cell.angle_gamma   90.00
#
_symmetry.space_group_name_H-M   'P 1'
#
loop_
_entity.id
_entity.type
_entity.pdbx_description
1 polymer ?
#
loop_
_entity_poly.entity_id
_entity_poly.type
_entity_poly.pdbx_seq_one_letter_code
_entity_poly.pdbx_strand_id
1 'polypeptide(L)'
;MESIPIALDGLAAWPIKWQHYTPAVQSKVSGWVGRKVAEMIGSEEKDFVEFILGLLAKHEGPPKVEEEASIVLEEEAGPFTAKLFRVVIFETERAAMTA
;
A
#
# COMPACT_ATOMS: atom_id res chain seq x y z
N MET A 1 20.76 3.89 1.36
CA MET A 1 19.33 3.58 1.22
C MET A 1 19.25 2.50 0.16
N GLU A 2 18.87 1.29 0.55
CA GLU A 2 18.64 0.22 -0.43
C GLU A 2 17.51 0.65 -1.39
N SER A 3 17.64 0.31 -2.66
CA SER A 3 16.61 0.64 -3.65
C SER A 3 15.37 -0.19 -3.37
N ILE A 4 14.22 0.46 -3.15
CA ILE A 4 12.95 -0.24 -2.94
C ILE A 4 12.67 -1.14 -4.18
N PRO A 5 12.37 -2.43 -3.99
CA PRO A 5 12.08 -3.35 -5.08
C PRO A 5 10.90 -2.88 -5.95
N ILE A 6 10.90 -3.34 -7.20
CA ILE A 6 9.80 -3.09 -8.14
C ILE A 6 8.90 -4.32 -8.25
N ALA A 7 9.49 -5.51 -8.28
CA ALA A 7 8.78 -6.77 -8.37
C ALA A 7 8.11 -7.14 -7.04
N LEU A 8 6.92 -7.74 -7.14
CA LEU A 8 6.10 -8.11 -5.99
C LEU A 8 6.83 -9.06 -5.04
N ASP A 9 7.56 -10.06 -5.55
CA ASP A 9 8.34 -11.00 -4.73
C ASP A 9 9.37 -10.27 -3.85
N GLY A 10 10.03 -9.26 -4.42
CA GLY A 10 10.99 -8.43 -3.69
C GLY A 10 10.30 -7.55 -2.63
N LEU A 11 9.10 -7.05 -2.93
CA LEU A 11 8.29 -6.27 -1.98
C LEU A 11 7.77 -7.15 -0.84
N ALA A 12 7.38 -8.40 -1.15
CA ALA A 12 6.88 -9.36 -0.17
C ALA A 12 7.97 -9.82 0.80
N ALA A 13 9.22 -9.91 0.33
CA ALA A 13 10.38 -10.22 1.16
C ALA A 13 10.93 -9.00 1.94
N TRP A 14 10.44 -7.79 1.67
CA TRP A 14 10.96 -6.58 2.29
C TRP A 14 10.59 -6.51 3.79
N PRO A 15 11.54 -6.23 4.69
CA PRO A 15 11.26 -6.10 6.12
C PRO A 15 10.61 -4.73 6.41
N ILE A 16 9.32 -4.60 6.09
CA ILE A 16 8.56 -3.35 6.28
C ILE A 16 8.61 -2.94 7.75
N LYS A 17 8.92 -1.67 7.99
CA LYS A 17 9.03 -1.08 9.33
C LYS A 17 7.65 -0.74 9.90
N TRP A 18 6.82 -1.76 10.13
CA TRP A 18 5.44 -1.63 10.59
C TRP A 18 5.27 -0.81 11.88
N GLN A 19 6.26 -0.83 12.78
CA GLN A 19 6.27 0.02 13.98
C GLN A 19 6.22 1.53 13.67
N HIS A 20 6.59 1.94 12.44
CA HIS A 20 6.53 3.32 11.96
C HIS A 20 5.31 3.57 11.04
N TYR A 21 4.39 2.61 10.92
CA TYR A 21 3.09 2.78 10.23
C TYR A 21 2.09 3.58 11.07
N THR A 22 2.50 4.79 11.46
CA THR A 22 1.79 5.72 12.33
C THR A 22 0.55 6.33 11.65
N PRO A 23 -0.36 7.01 12.39
CA PRO A 23 -1.49 7.72 11.79
C PRO A 23 -1.09 8.73 10.69
N ALA A 24 0.08 9.37 10.82
CA ALA A 24 0.59 10.28 9.80
C ALA A 24 0.98 9.56 8.50
N VAL A 25 1.55 8.35 8.60
CA VAL A 25 1.84 7.50 7.45
C VAL A 25 0.54 6.97 6.83
N GLN A 26 -0.40 6.50 7.66
CA GLN A 26 -1.71 6.03 7.22
C GLN A 26 -2.47 7.11 6.43
N SER A 27 -2.44 8.37 6.88
CA SER A 27 -3.07 9.49 6.15
C SER A 27 -2.46 9.70 4.76
N LYS A 28 -1.14 9.56 4.61
CA LYS A 28 -0.47 9.68 3.31
C LYS A 28 -0.80 8.51 2.39
N VAL A 29 -0.81 7.29 2.93
CA VAL A 29 -1.19 6.08 2.19
C VAL A 29 -2.66 6.16 1.77
N SER A 30 -3.55 6.57 2.66
CA SER A 30 -4.98 6.80 2.37
C SER A 30 -5.17 7.75 1.19
N GLY A 31 -4.53 8.93 1.22
CA GLY A 31 -4.62 9.90 0.13
C GLY A 31 -4.00 9.40 -1.18
N TRP A 32 -3.00 8.50 -1.11
CA TRP A 32 -2.46 7.85 -2.31
C TRP A 32 -3.44 6.83 -2.88
N VAL A 33 -4.00 5.94 -2.05
CA VAL A 33 -4.96 4.91 -2.48
C VAL A 33 -6.20 5.56 -3.09
N GLY A 34 -6.76 6.58 -2.44
CA GLY A 34 -7.94 7.29 -2.94
C GLY A 34 -7.73 7.89 -4.33
N ARG A 35 -6.60 8.59 -4.53
CA ARG A 35 -6.25 9.10 -5.87
C ARG A 35 -6.05 7.96 -6.88
N LYS A 36 -5.34 6.90 -6.49
CA LYS A 36 -5.00 5.81 -7.40
C LYS A 36 -6.23 5.04 -7.89
N VAL A 37 -7.19 4.81 -6.99
CA VAL A 37 -8.44 4.14 -7.31
C VAL A 37 -9.33 5.03 -8.17
N ALA A 38 -9.44 6.32 -7.84
CA ALA A 38 -10.17 7.28 -8.69
C ALA A 38 -9.60 7.38 -10.12
N GLU A 39 -8.28 7.29 -10.28
CA GLU A 39 -7.63 7.20 -11.60
C GLU A 39 -7.97 5.91 -12.36
N MET A 40 -8.16 4.80 -11.64
CA MET A 40 -8.42 3.48 -12.24
C MET A 40 -9.88 3.31 -12.66
N ILE A 41 -10.83 3.78 -11.84
CA ILE A 41 -12.26 3.51 -12.05
C ILE A 41 -13.13 4.76 -12.29
N GLY A 42 -12.55 5.96 -12.20
CA GLY A 42 -13.23 7.23 -12.46
C GLY A 42 -14.00 7.82 -11.28
N SER A 43 -14.02 7.17 -10.11
CA SER A 43 -14.68 7.63 -8.88
C SER A 43 -13.84 7.35 -7.64
N GLU A 44 -13.99 8.19 -6.61
CA GLU A 44 -13.45 7.88 -5.28
C GLU A 44 -14.29 6.76 -4.63
N GLU A 45 -13.64 5.67 -4.25
CA GLU A 45 -14.26 4.57 -3.49
C GLU A 45 -13.75 4.56 -2.06
N LYS A 46 -14.47 5.23 -1.16
CA LYS A 46 -14.07 5.34 0.25
C LYS A 46 -14.01 3.98 0.94
N ASP A 47 -14.99 3.12 0.67
CA ASP A 47 -15.06 1.79 1.28
C ASP A 47 -13.86 0.93 0.86
N PHE A 48 -13.42 1.03 -0.40
CA PHE A 48 -12.22 0.36 -0.88
C PHE A 48 -10.96 0.92 -0.20
N VAL A 49 -10.84 2.24 -0.09
CA VAL A 49 -9.71 2.88 0.60
C VAL A 49 -9.62 2.42 2.05
N GLU A 50 -10.73 2.45 2.78
CA GLU A 50 -10.81 2.03 4.18
C GLU A 50 -10.48 0.54 4.34
N PHE A 51 -10.97 -0.29 3.43
CA PHE A 51 -10.67 -1.73 3.41
C PHE A 51 -9.17 -2.01 3.24
N ILE A 52 -8.52 -1.38 2.25
CA ILE A 52 -7.07 -1.51 2.04
C ILE A 52 -6.27 -1.02 3.26
N LEU A 53 -6.65 0.11 3.85
CA LEU A 53 -6.00 0.60 5.07
C LEU A 53 -6.18 -0.36 6.25
N GLY A 54 -7.33 -1.03 6.33
CA GLY A 54 -7.59 -2.07 7.32
C GLY A 54 -6.68 -3.29 7.17
N LEU A 55 -6.40 -3.73 5.94
CA LEU A 55 -5.42 -4.80 5.67
C LEU A 55 -4.01 -4.37 6.11
N LEU A 56 -3.60 -3.15 5.76
CA LEU A 56 -2.28 -2.62 6.14
C LEU A 56 -2.14 -2.42 7.66
N ALA A 57 -3.22 -2.03 8.34
CA ALA A 57 -3.23 -1.90 9.81
C ALA A 57 -3.08 -3.25 10.52
N LYS A 58 -3.43 -4.35 9.87
CA LYS A 58 -3.16 -5.73 10.31
C LYS A 58 -1.79 -6.25 9.87
N HIS A 59 -1.00 -5.41 9.20
CA HIS A 59 0.30 -5.73 8.61
C HIS A 59 0.22 -6.84 7.55
N GLU A 60 -0.90 -6.94 6.84
CA GLU A 60 -1.04 -7.87 5.72
C GLU A 60 -0.04 -7.50 4.61
N GLY A 61 0.59 -8.54 4.03
CA GLY A 61 1.60 -8.39 3.00
C GLY A 61 1.03 -8.25 1.59
N PRO A 62 1.89 -8.00 0.58
CA PRO A 62 1.45 -7.78 -0.80
C PRO A 62 0.54 -8.88 -1.38
N PRO A 63 0.83 -10.18 -1.21
CA PRO A 63 -0.02 -11.23 -1.78
C PRO A 63 -1.46 -11.19 -1.27
N LYS A 64 -1.66 -10.91 0.02
CA LYS A 64 -3.00 -10.83 0.60
C LYS A 64 -3.74 -9.58 0.14
N VAL A 65 -3.04 -8.44 0.07
CA VAL A 65 -3.65 -7.20 -0.42
C VAL A 65 -4.02 -7.31 -1.91
N GLU A 66 -3.20 -7.97 -2.73
CA GLU A 66 -3.52 -8.20 -4.14
C GLU A 66 -4.72 -9.12 -4.31
N GLU A 67 -4.79 -10.23 -3.57
CA GLU A 67 -5.93 -11.16 -3.59
C GLU A 67 -7.25 -10.42 -3.34
N GLU A 68 -7.28 -9.60 -2.28
CA GLU A 68 -8.48 -8.86 -1.88
C GLU A 68 -8.79 -7.71 -2.84
N ALA A 69 -7.76 -7.01 -3.35
CA ALA A 69 -7.94 -5.94 -4.32
C ALA A 69 -8.41 -6.46 -5.70
N SER A 70 -8.07 -7.70 -6.06
CA SER A 70 -8.47 -8.33 -7.33
C SER A 70 -9.98 -8.50 -7.47
N ILE A 71 -10.73 -8.49 -6.36
CA ILE A 71 -12.20 -8.54 -6.36
C ILE A 71 -12.79 -7.28 -7.02
N VAL A 72 -12.10 -6.13 -6.91
CA VAL A 72 -12.57 -4.82 -7.39
C VAL A 72 -11.77 -4.33 -8.60
N LEU A 73 -10.46 -4.55 -8.58
CA LEU A 73 -9.54 -4.04 -9.60
C LEU A 73 -9.19 -5.07 -10.68
N GLU A 74 -9.57 -6.33 -10.51
CA GLU A 74 -9.31 -7.42 -11.46
C GLU A 74 -7.82 -7.45 -11.89
N GLU A 75 -7.53 -7.29 -13.18
CA GLU A 75 -6.18 -7.29 -13.76
C GLU A 75 -5.28 -6.14 -13.28
N GLU A 76 -5.86 -5.06 -12.74
CA GLU A 76 -5.12 -3.91 -12.23
C GLU A 76 -4.62 -4.10 -10.78
N ALA A 77 -5.03 -5.17 -10.09
CA ALA A 77 -4.70 -5.40 -8.68
C ALA A 77 -3.20 -5.62 -8.43
N GLY A 78 -2.51 -6.38 -9.28
CA GLY A 78 -1.06 -6.60 -9.15
C GLY A 78 -0.25 -5.30 -9.29
N PRO A 79 -0.42 -4.55 -10.39
CA PRO A 79 0.22 -3.24 -10.55
C PRO A 79 -0.15 -2.22 -9.46
N PHE A 80 -1.40 -2.23 -8.98
CA PHE A 80 -1.84 -1.42 -7.84
C PHE A 80 -1.05 -1.79 -6.58
N THR A 81 -1.05 -3.08 -6.21
CA THR A 81 -0.40 -3.60 -5.02
C THR A 81 1.09 -3.32 -5.01
N ALA A 82 1.78 -3.56 -6.13
CA ALA A 82 3.21 -3.28 -6.24
C ALA A 82 3.52 -1.80 -5.98
N LYS A 83 2.72 -0.88 -6.54
CA LYS A 83 2.90 0.56 -6.30
C LYS A 83 2.55 0.95 -4.86
N LEU A 84 1.47 0.39 -4.30
CA LEU A 84 1.06 0.62 -2.92
C LEU A 84 2.17 0.26 -1.93
N PHE A 85 2.75 -0.93 -2.04
CA PHE A 85 3.78 -1.38 -1.12
C PHE A 85 5.08 -0.58 -1.25
N ARG A 86 5.39 -0.07 -2.43
CA ARG A 86 6.50 0.89 -2.58
C ARG A 86 6.26 2.19 -1.80
N VAL A 87 5.01 2.68 -1.78
CA VAL A 87 4.63 3.86 -0.98
C VAL A 87 4.72 3.53 0.51
N VAL A 88 4.17 2.38 0.95
CA VAL A 88 4.23 1.97 2.37
C VAL A 88 5.67 1.83 2.85
N ILE A 89 6.53 1.16 2.08
CA ILE A 89 7.96 1.03 2.40
C ILE A 89 8.61 2.42 2.47
N PHE A 90 8.43 3.25 1.45
CA PHE A 90 9.03 4.59 1.44
C PHE A 90 8.60 5.43 2.66
N GLU A 91 7.31 5.43 2.98
CA GLU A 91 6.76 6.22 4.07
C GLU A 91 7.21 5.72 5.44
N THR A 92 7.26 4.41 5.65
CA THR A 92 7.71 3.81 6.92
C THR A 92 9.23 3.96 7.10
N GLU A 93 10.02 3.80 6.04
CA GLU A 93 11.46 4.10 6.04
C GLU A 93 11.74 5.56 6.37
N ARG A 94 11.02 6.48 5.72
CA ARG A 94 11.15 7.92 5.98
C ARG A 94 10.76 8.27 7.42
N ALA A 95 9.65 7.74 7.91
CA ALA A 95 9.21 7.97 9.28
C ALA A 95 10.23 7.44 10.31
N ALA A 96 10.87 6.30 10.02
CA ALA A 96 11.93 5.73 10.87
C ALA A 96 13.20 6.57 10.92
N MET A 97 13.51 7.33 9.87
CA MET A 97 14.67 8.25 9.85
C MET A 97 14.43 9.54 10.65
N THR A 98 13.17 9.89 10.88
CA THR A 98 12.77 11.12 11.58
C THR A 98 12.31 10.88 13.02
N ALA A 99 12.26 9.61 13.45
CA ALA A 99 11.89 9.18 14.80
C ALA A 99 13.14 9.10 15.69
#